data_AF-A0A2R7UJE1-F1
#
_entry.id   AF-A0A2R7UJE1-F1
#
_cell.length_a   1.000
_cell.length_b   1.000
_cell.length_c   1.000
_cell.angle_alpha   90.00
_cell.angle_beta   90.00
_cell.angle_gamma   90.00
#
_symmetry.space_group_name_H-M   'P 1'
#
loop_
_entity.id
_entity.type
_entity.pdbx_description
1 polymer ?
#
loop_
_entity_poly.entity_id
_entity_poly.type
_entity_poly.pdbx_seq_one_letter_code
_entity_poly.pdbx_strand_id
1 'polypeptide(L)'
;MLAHQPLYSVASSIQLMYNPWNLMCNSNPSRLRKLISWFAKPQNNWEAKQEREFIEAVNKLRNFSVSPSGRLSIDPDEIRDYVIARRQELSHLVDPRYRKKRDIDTDSYVVDACVEVISWRRLSDKAAIRYVCLQALDGRGFSVASARYISAEDPVSPYQDEERRVSRRLMGVTSELVLEWHPTLGAALDAHDRAI
;
A
#
# COMPACT_ATOMS: atom_id res chain seq x y z
N MET A 1 1.57 60.35 -22.01
CA MET A 1 0.99 59.78 -23.24
C MET A 1 0.12 58.60 -22.85
N LEU A 2 -1.15 58.67 -23.24
CA LEU A 2 -2.23 57.71 -23.02
C LEU A 2 -1.99 56.42 -23.82
N ALA A 3 -2.41 55.29 -23.26
CA ALA A 3 -3.36 54.39 -23.93
C ALA A 3 -3.98 53.41 -22.90
N HIS A 4 -5.26 53.62 -22.64
CA HIS A 4 -6.17 52.64 -22.06
C HIS A 4 -6.44 51.51 -23.06
N GLN A 5 -6.73 50.29 -22.60
CA GLN A 5 -8.08 49.69 -22.67
C GLN A 5 -8.15 48.25 -22.12
N PRO A 6 -9.37 47.77 -21.76
CA PRO A 6 -9.62 46.81 -20.68
C PRO A 6 -9.89 45.38 -21.18
N LEU A 7 -9.65 44.38 -20.32
CA LEU A 7 -10.14 43.03 -20.57
C LEU A 7 -11.53 42.86 -19.97
N TYR A 8 -12.50 42.78 -20.87
CA TYR A 8 -13.89 42.45 -20.62
C TYR A 8 -14.02 41.05 -20.00
N SER A 9 -14.63 41.01 -18.82
CA SER A 9 -15.24 39.83 -18.23
C SER A 9 -16.46 39.43 -19.06
N VAL A 10 -16.39 38.30 -19.77
CA VAL A 10 -17.57 37.62 -20.28
C VAL A 10 -17.94 36.53 -19.28
N ALA A 11 -18.91 36.88 -18.43
CA ALA A 11 -19.65 35.91 -17.63
C ALA A 11 -20.50 35.05 -18.58
N SER A 12 -20.13 33.80 -18.79
CA SER A 12 -21.09 32.78 -19.22
C SER A 12 -21.79 32.25 -17.98
N SER A 13 -22.90 32.89 -17.66
CA SER A 13 -23.90 32.40 -16.72
C SER A 13 -24.53 31.13 -17.31
N ILE A 14 -24.17 29.97 -16.76
CA ILE A 14 -25.08 28.82 -16.73
C ILE A 14 -25.58 28.71 -15.30
N GLN A 15 -26.72 29.37 -15.07
CA GLN A 15 -27.59 29.11 -13.94
C GLN A 15 -28.08 27.66 -14.02
N LEU A 16 -27.37 26.74 -13.36
CA LEU A 16 -27.94 25.50 -12.87
C LEU A 16 -28.10 25.60 -11.35
N MET A 17 -29.32 26.02 -11.00
CA MET A 17 -30.14 25.61 -9.86
C MET A 17 -29.42 25.08 -8.60
N TYR A 18 -29.61 25.81 -7.49
CA TYR A 18 -29.59 25.32 -6.11
C TYR A 18 -28.32 24.60 -5.65
N ASN A 19 -27.28 25.38 -5.31
CA ASN A 19 -26.19 24.90 -4.44
C ASN A 19 -26.70 24.80 -2.98
N PRO A 20 -26.85 23.60 -2.39
CA PRO A 20 -27.34 23.42 -1.02
C PRO A 20 -26.33 23.87 0.04
N TRP A 21 -25.08 24.09 -0.37
CA TRP A 21 -23.96 24.43 0.51
C TRP A 21 -24.14 25.74 1.28
N ASN A 22 -24.77 26.75 0.67
CA ASN A 22 -24.99 28.04 1.34
C ASN A 22 -26.07 27.97 2.44
N LEU A 23 -26.94 26.96 2.41
CA LEU A 23 -27.93 26.70 3.48
C LEU A 23 -27.32 25.93 4.66
N MET A 24 -26.18 25.26 4.48
CA MET A 24 -25.54 24.45 5.53
C MET A 24 -24.72 25.29 6.53
N CYS A 25 -24.12 26.41 6.11
CA CYS A 25 -23.15 27.14 6.94
C CYS A 25 -23.76 28.02 8.07
N ASN A 26 -25.08 28.22 8.09
CA ASN A 26 -25.77 29.06 9.11
C ASN A 26 -27.01 28.39 9.73
N SER A 27 -27.15 27.07 9.60
CA SER A 27 -28.36 26.36 10.01
C SER A 27 -28.27 25.75 11.41
N ASN A 28 -29.29 26.00 12.24
CA ASN A 28 -29.52 25.36 13.53
C ASN A 28 -29.40 23.82 13.41
N PRO A 29 -28.69 23.12 14.31
CA PRO A 29 -28.50 21.67 14.25
C PRO A 29 -29.80 20.86 14.17
N SER A 30 -30.91 21.38 14.70
CA SER A 30 -32.23 20.75 14.59
C SER A 30 -32.87 20.88 13.19
N ARG A 31 -32.51 21.90 12.40
CA ARG A 31 -32.88 22.02 10.97
C ARG A 31 -32.03 21.13 10.09
N LEU A 32 -30.73 20.99 10.38
CA LEU A 32 -29.83 20.08 9.68
C LEU A 32 -30.27 18.62 9.84
N ARG A 33 -30.67 18.21 11.05
CA ARG A 33 -31.24 16.86 11.28
C ARG A 33 -32.52 16.61 10.47
N LYS A 34 -33.41 17.61 10.37
CA LYS A 34 -34.63 17.51 9.54
C LYS A 34 -34.30 17.40 8.05
N LEU A 35 -33.33 18.17 7.56
CA LEU A 35 -32.86 18.10 6.16
C LEU A 35 -32.23 16.74 5.83
N ILE A 36 -31.33 16.24 6.68
CA ILE A 36 -30.73 14.92 6.52
C ILE A 36 -31.82 13.83 6.54
N SER A 37 -32.81 13.94 7.44
CA SER A 37 -33.94 13.00 7.46
C SER A 37 -34.85 13.08 6.23
N TRP A 38 -34.86 14.22 5.53
CA TRP A 38 -35.64 14.39 4.30
C TRP A 38 -34.92 13.77 3.10
N PHE A 39 -33.59 13.88 3.03
CA PHE A 39 -32.77 13.17 2.03
C PHE A 39 -32.68 11.66 2.28
N ALA A 40 -32.75 11.22 3.53
CA ALA A 40 -32.72 9.80 3.90
C ALA A 40 -34.08 9.11 3.79
N LYS A 41 -35.16 9.82 3.43
CA LYS A 41 -36.44 9.19 3.15
C LYS A 41 -36.44 8.67 1.70
N PRO A 42 -36.86 7.43 1.45
CA PRO A 42 -37.06 6.92 0.10
C PRO A 42 -37.91 7.92 -0.67
N GLN A 43 -37.42 8.41 -1.80
CA GLN A 43 -38.12 9.43 -2.57
C GLN A 43 -39.31 8.83 -3.32
N ASN A 44 -39.36 7.49 -3.42
CA ASN A 44 -40.44 6.78 -4.07
C ASN A 44 -40.74 5.40 -3.42
N ASN A 45 -41.99 4.94 -3.55
CA ASN A 45 -42.46 3.66 -3.02
C ASN A 45 -41.74 2.45 -3.65
N TRP A 46 -41.22 2.58 -4.88
CA TRP A 46 -40.46 1.50 -5.52
C TRP A 46 -39.09 1.30 -4.87
N GLU A 47 -38.41 2.37 -4.45
CA GLU A 47 -37.12 2.32 -3.76
C GLU A 47 -37.27 1.64 -2.39
N ALA A 48 -38.31 2.01 -1.65
CA ALA A 48 -38.64 1.40 -0.36
C ALA A 48 -38.98 -0.09 -0.50
N LYS A 49 -39.64 -0.48 -1.60
CA LYS A 49 -39.95 -1.89 -1.89
C LYS A 49 -38.68 -2.67 -2.23
N GLN A 50 -37.81 -2.12 -3.07
CA GLN A 50 -36.52 -2.73 -3.42
C GLN A 50 -35.61 -2.88 -2.21
N GLU A 51 -35.52 -1.85 -1.36
CA GLU A 51 -34.74 -1.92 -0.12
C GLU A 51 -35.28 -3.01 0.82
N ARG A 52 -36.60 -3.15 0.94
CA ARG A 52 -37.21 -4.20 1.75
C ARG A 52 -36.96 -5.61 1.19
N GLU A 53 -37.10 -5.78 -0.12
CA GLU A 53 -36.79 -7.05 -0.80
C GLU A 53 -35.31 -7.43 -0.64
N PHE A 54 -34.41 -6.46 -0.72
CA PHE A 54 -32.98 -6.64 -0.48
C PHE A 54 -32.70 -7.06 0.97
N ILE A 55 -33.24 -6.34 1.96
CA ILE A 55 -33.07 -6.68 3.38
C ILE A 55 -33.59 -8.10 3.66
N GLU A 56 -34.74 -8.47 3.09
CA GLU A 56 -35.29 -9.82 3.25
C GLU A 56 -34.40 -10.89 2.60
N ALA A 57 -33.87 -10.62 1.40
CA ALA A 57 -32.97 -11.55 0.71
C ALA A 57 -31.66 -11.75 1.47
N VAL A 58 -31.07 -10.68 2.00
CA VAL A 58 -29.83 -10.77 2.78
C VAL A 58 -30.08 -11.47 4.12
N ASN A 59 -31.20 -11.21 4.80
CA ASN A 59 -31.55 -11.91 6.04
C ASN A 59 -31.89 -13.40 5.85
N LYS A 60 -32.16 -13.85 4.61
CA LYS A 60 -32.26 -15.28 4.27
C LYS A 60 -30.89 -15.95 4.11
N LEU A 61 -29.81 -15.18 3.97
CA LEU A 61 -28.46 -15.72 3.97
C LEU A 61 -28.10 -16.10 5.41
N ARG A 62 -27.63 -17.33 5.60
CA ARG A 62 -27.34 -17.91 6.92
C ARG A 62 -26.40 -17.05 7.79
N ASN A 63 -25.54 -16.24 7.16
CA ASN A 63 -24.38 -15.63 7.82
C ASN A 63 -24.42 -14.09 7.82
N PHE A 64 -25.46 -13.50 7.24
CA PHE A 64 -25.60 -12.05 7.11
C PHE A 64 -26.93 -11.62 7.71
N SER A 65 -26.89 -10.56 8.51
CA SER A 65 -28.09 -9.89 8.98
C SER A 65 -28.01 -8.42 8.61
N VAL A 66 -29.13 -7.85 8.17
CA VAL A 66 -29.25 -6.43 7.86
C VAL A 66 -30.31 -5.84 8.78
N SER A 67 -29.93 -4.78 9.50
CA SER A 67 -30.89 -4.03 10.30
C SER A 67 -31.92 -3.34 9.39
N PRO A 68 -33.11 -3.00 9.90
CA PRO A 68 -34.09 -2.20 9.15
C PRO A 68 -33.57 -0.83 8.66
N SER A 69 -32.41 -0.38 9.15
CA SER A 69 -31.71 0.84 8.74
C SER A 69 -30.60 0.59 7.70
N GLY A 70 -30.54 -0.60 7.10
CA GLY A 70 -29.55 -0.97 6.08
C GLY A 70 -28.16 -1.33 6.62
N ARG A 71 -27.98 -1.52 7.94
CA ARG A 71 -26.66 -1.86 8.50
C ARG A 71 -26.42 -3.37 8.42
N LEU A 72 -25.46 -3.76 7.59
CA LEU A 72 -25.00 -5.14 7.46
C LEU A 72 -24.18 -5.56 8.68
N SER A 73 -24.46 -6.74 9.22
CA SER A 73 -23.74 -7.38 10.31
C SER A 73 -23.46 -8.84 9.92
N ILE A 74 -22.24 -9.30 10.19
CA ILE A 74 -21.79 -10.68 9.98
C ILE A 74 -21.51 -11.27 11.36
N ASP A 75 -21.83 -12.55 11.56
CA ASP A 75 -21.49 -13.24 12.79
C ASP A 75 -19.95 -13.35 12.92
N PRO A 76 -19.34 -12.75 13.97
CA PRO A 76 -17.89 -12.79 14.15
C PRO A 76 -17.33 -14.19 14.46
N ASP A 77 -18.15 -15.11 14.98
CA ASP A 77 -17.68 -16.44 15.38
C ASP A 77 -17.45 -17.35 14.16
N GLU A 78 -18.22 -17.19 13.08
CA GLU A 78 -18.00 -17.94 11.84
C GLU A 78 -16.71 -17.52 11.11
N ILE A 79 -16.37 -16.22 11.12
CA ILE A 79 -15.10 -15.74 10.57
C ILE A 79 -13.94 -16.35 11.36
N ARG A 80 -14.08 -16.42 12.68
CA ARG A 80 -13.09 -17.03 13.56
C ARG A 80 -12.88 -18.50 13.22
N ASP A 81 -13.96 -19.27 13.12
CA ASP A 81 -13.88 -20.70 12.83
C ASP A 81 -13.29 -20.98 11.45
N TYR A 82 -13.68 -20.19 10.45
CA TYR A 82 -13.11 -20.27 9.11
C TYR A 82 -11.60 -20.00 9.10
N VAL A 83 -11.16 -18.95 9.81
CA VAL A 83 -9.74 -18.59 9.90
C VAL A 83 -8.94 -19.66 10.65
N ILE A 84 -9.50 -20.23 11.73
CA ILE A 84 -8.86 -21.32 12.48
C ILE A 84 -8.72 -22.56 11.60
N ALA A 85 -9.79 -22.98 10.93
CA ALA A 85 -9.77 -24.15 10.05
C ALA A 85 -8.74 -24.00 8.92
N ARG A 86 -8.69 -22.83 8.26
CA ARG A 86 -7.70 -22.56 7.21
C ARG A 86 -6.26 -22.53 7.73
N ARG A 87 -6.02 -22.00 8.93
CA ARG A 87 -4.69 -22.03 9.55
C ARG A 87 -4.25 -23.46 9.89
N GLN A 88 -5.17 -24.31 10.34
CA GLN A 88 -4.88 -25.72 10.61
C GLN A 88 -4.54 -26.48 9.33
N GLU A 89 -5.32 -26.29 8.27
CA GLU A 89 -5.08 -26.90 6.96
C GLU A 89 -3.74 -26.48 6.35
N LEU A 90 -3.43 -25.18 6.41
CA LEU A 90 -2.21 -24.60 5.84
C LEU A 90 -1.01 -24.60 6.81
N SER A 91 -1.13 -25.27 7.95
CA SER A 91 -0.07 -25.35 8.96
C SER A 91 1.24 -25.89 8.38
N HIS A 92 1.16 -26.84 7.45
CA HIS A 92 2.30 -27.44 6.76
C HIS A 92 3.12 -26.46 5.89
N LEU A 93 2.52 -25.34 5.44
CA LEU A 93 3.23 -24.31 4.67
C LEU A 93 4.06 -23.38 5.56
N VAL A 94 3.69 -23.28 6.83
CA VAL A 94 4.31 -22.35 7.80
C VAL A 94 5.23 -23.10 8.77
N ASP A 95 5.03 -24.41 8.95
CA ASP A 95 5.85 -25.22 9.84
C ASP A 95 7.32 -25.29 9.33
N PRO A 96 8.28 -24.78 10.12
CA PRO A 96 9.70 -24.80 9.78
C PRO A 96 10.26 -26.18 9.45
N ARG A 97 9.60 -27.26 9.89
CA ARG A 97 10.00 -28.65 9.65
C ARG A 97 9.82 -29.09 8.19
N TYR A 98 8.92 -28.47 7.43
CA TYR A 98 8.70 -28.77 6.01
C TYR A 98 9.45 -27.83 5.06
N ARG A 99 10.19 -26.86 5.60
CA ARG A 99 11.24 -26.17 4.83
C ARG A 99 12.38 -27.17 4.56
N LYS A 100 12.28 -27.90 3.46
CA LYS A 100 13.39 -28.74 2.96
C LYS A 100 14.64 -27.87 2.76
N LYS A 101 15.58 -27.95 3.71
CA LYS A 101 16.96 -27.51 3.51
C LYS A 101 17.55 -28.42 2.44
N ARG A 102 17.72 -27.91 1.23
CA ARG A 102 18.66 -28.52 0.29
C ARG A 102 20.04 -28.03 0.68
N ASP A 103 20.90 -28.93 1.11
CA ASP A 103 22.33 -28.64 1.21
C ASP A 103 22.82 -28.50 -0.24
N ILE A 104 23.12 -27.26 -0.64
CA ILE A 104 23.66 -26.96 -1.96
C ILE A 104 25.04 -26.41 -1.73
N ASP A 105 25.98 -27.06 -2.39
CA ASP A 105 27.41 -26.84 -2.32
C ASP A 105 27.78 -25.41 -2.75
N THR A 106 28.69 -24.80 -2.00
CA THR A 106 28.95 -23.36 -1.99
C THR A 106 30.16 -23.03 -2.85
N ASP A 107 30.14 -23.36 -4.14
CA ASP A 107 31.34 -23.10 -4.97
C ASP A 107 31.11 -22.59 -6.40
N SER A 108 29.87 -22.32 -6.83
CA SER A 108 29.63 -21.54 -8.05
C SER A 108 28.16 -21.13 -8.16
N TYR A 109 27.81 -20.01 -7.53
CA TYR A 109 26.45 -19.46 -7.61
C TYR A 109 26.39 -18.43 -8.74
N VAL A 110 25.95 -18.86 -9.92
CA VAL A 110 25.24 -17.95 -10.83
C VAL A 110 23.84 -17.82 -10.25
N VAL A 111 23.54 -16.68 -9.62
CA VAL A 111 22.22 -16.44 -9.02
C VAL A 111 21.24 -16.13 -10.15
N ASP A 112 20.58 -17.16 -10.69
CA ASP A 112 19.58 -17.02 -11.75
C ASP A 112 18.36 -16.17 -11.33
N ALA A 113 18.09 -16.08 -10.02
CA ALA A 113 17.04 -15.23 -9.48
C ALA A 113 17.31 -14.87 -8.01
N CYS A 114 16.93 -13.64 -7.64
CA CYS A 114 17.08 -13.07 -6.32
C CYS A 114 15.84 -12.26 -5.91
N VAL A 115 15.64 -12.11 -4.61
CA VAL A 115 14.61 -11.22 -4.04
C VAL A 115 15.27 -9.90 -3.67
N GLU A 116 14.69 -8.79 -4.11
CA GLU A 116 15.10 -7.48 -3.62
C GLU A 116 14.61 -7.27 -2.19
N VAL A 117 15.53 -6.91 -1.30
CA VAL A 117 15.28 -6.60 0.10
C VAL A 117 15.77 -5.18 0.38
N ILE A 118 14.87 -4.31 0.82
CA ILE A 118 15.20 -2.92 1.15
C ILE A 118 15.44 -2.83 2.66
N SER A 119 16.60 -2.31 3.04
CA SER A 119 16.95 -2.05 4.44
C SER A 119 17.28 -0.57 4.65
N TRP A 120 17.01 -0.06 5.85
CA TRP A 120 17.27 1.33 6.22
C TRP A 120 18.08 1.38 7.51
N ARG A 121 19.11 2.23 7.54
CA ARG A 121 19.91 2.51 8.75
C ARG A 121 19.91 4.01 8.99
N ARG A 122 19.51 4.42 10.20
CA ARG A 122 19.53 5.82 10.61
C ARG A 122 20.95 6.20 11.03
N LEU A 123 21.48 7.28 10.48
CA LEU A 123 22.81 7.82 10.85
C LEU A 123 22.69 8.92 11.89
N SER A 124 21.75 9.84 11.66
CA SER A 124 21.49 10.98 12.55
C SER A 124 20.02 11.37 12.51
N ASP A 125 19.66 12.50 13.11
CA ASP A 125 18.29 12.98 13.07
C ASP A 125 17.82 13.44 11.69
N LYS A 126 18.75 13.78 10.81
CA LYS A 126 18.48 14.32 9.47
C LYS A 126 19.11 13.51 8.34
N ALA A 127 19.70 12.34 8.66
CA ALA A 127 20.36 11.51 7.67
C ALA A 127 20.08 10.01 7.90
N ALA A 128 19.85 9.30 6.80
CA ALA A 128 19.69 7.86 6.78
C ALA A 128 20.35 7.26 5.53
N ILE A 129 20.65 5.96 5.59
CA ILE A 129 21.11 5.18 4.45
C ILE A 129 19.99 4.21 4.07
N ARG A 130 19.65 4.18 2.79
CA ARG A 130 18.83 3.14 2.17
C ARG A 130 19.75 2.14 1.47
N TYR A 131 19.62 0.87 1.81
CA TYR A 131 20.33 -0.22 1.15
C TYR A 131 19.34 -1.01 0.29
N VAL A 132 19.77 -1.31 -0.93
CA VAL A 132 19.13 -2.31 -1.79
C VAL A 132 19.99 -3.56 -1.73
N CYS A 133 19.45 -4.59 -1.09
CA CYS A 133 20.08 -5.87 -0.92
C CYS A 133 19.43 -6.91 -1.82
N LEU A 134 20.21 -7.88 -2.25
CA LEU A 134 19.74 -9.05 -2.98
C LEU A 134 19.80 -10.24 -2.04
N GLN A 135 18.67 -10.89 -1.85
CA GLN A 135 18.58 -12.15 -1.14
C GLN A 135 18.52 -13.28 -2.16
N ALA A 136 19.38 -14.28 -2.01
CA ALA A 136 19.30 -15.50 -2.79
C ALA A 136 17.95 -16.19 -2.53
N LEU A 137 17.34 -16.83 -3.53
CA LEU A 137 16.03 -17.48 -3.38
C LEU A 137 16.00 -18.57 -2.30
N ASP A 138 17.15 -19.16 -1.96
CA ASP A 138 17.24 -20.12 -0.88
C ASP A 138 17.19 -19.49 0.52
N GLY A 139 17.21 -18.16 0.58
CA GLY A 139 17.15 -17.34 1.77
C GLY A 139 18.44 -17.30 2.59
N ARG A 140 19.54 -17.91 2.11
CA ARG A 140 20.77 -18.10 2.89
C ARG A 140 21.91 -17.17 2.51
N GLY A 141 21.73 -16.35 1.49
CA GLY A 141 22.72 -15.38 1.04
C GLY A 141 22.11 -13.99 0.91
N PHE A 142 22.85 -12.98 1.36
CA PHE A 142 22.55 -11.56 1.16
C PHE A 142 23.75 -10.86 0.56
N SER A 143 23.51 -10.00 -0.43
CA SER A 143 24.52 -9.11 -0.98
C SER A 143 24.00 -7.68 -1.08
N VAL A 144 24.84 -6.68 -0.88
CA VAL A 144 24.45 -5.27 -1.06
C VAL A 144 24.69 -4.86 -2.51
N ALA A 145 23.60 -4.62 -3.25
CA ALA A 145 23.68 -4.18 -4.63
C ALA A 145 23.82 -2.65 -4.76
N SER A 146 23.26 -1.89 -3.84
CA SER A 146 23.40 -0.43 -3.82
C SER A 146 23.14 0.13 -2.43
N ALA A 147 23.78 1.25 -2.11
CA ALA A 147 23.48 2.06 -0.93
C ALA A 147 23.34 3.52 -1.35
N ARG A 148 22.34 4.19 -0.77
CA ARG A 148 22.11 5.62 -0.97
C ARG A 148 22.03 6.32 0.36
N TYR A 149 22.86 7.33 0.50
CA TYR A 149 22.78 8.32 1.58
C TYR A 149 21.66 9.30 1.25
N ILE A 150 20.81 9.55 2.24
CA ILE A 150 19.68 10.46 2.13
C ILE A 150 19.78 11.43 3.31
N SER A 151 19.99 12.69 2.98
CA SER A 151 19.91 13.82 3.90
C SER A 151 18.59 14.57 3.71
N ALA A 152 18.09 15.21 4.78
CA ALA A 152 16.94 16.11 4.70
C ALA A 152 17.16 17.31 3.75
N GLU A 153 18.41 17.59 3.41
CA GLU A 153 18.83 18.69 2.52
C GLU A 153 19.00 18.22 1.07
N ASP A 154 18.88 16.92 0.79
CA ASP A 154 19.06 16.40 -0.56
C ASP A 154 17.86 16.76 -1.45
N PRO A 155 18.10 17.32 -2.66
CA PRO A 155 17.02 17.48 -3.63
C PRO A 155 16.47 16.10 -4.02
N VAL A 156 15.17 16.03 -4.26
CA VAL A 156 14.48 14.80 -4.67
C VAL A 156 15.03 14.34 -6.03
N SER A 157 16.10 13.55 -5.99
CA SER A 157 16.70 12.97 -7.20
C SER A 157 15.77 11.89 -7.77
N PRO A 158 15.54 11.88 -9.10
CA PRO A 158 14.69 10.88 -9.72
C PRO A 158 15.26 9.47 -9.48
N TYR A 159 14.39 8.57 -9.06
CA TYR A 159 14.62 7.17 -8.66
C TYR A 159 15.40 6.30 -9.68
N GLN A 160 15.67 6.81 -10.88
CA GLN A 160 16.11 6.04 -12.04
C GLN A 160 17.59 5.59 -12.01
N ASP A 161 18.46 6.17 -11.18
CA ASP A 161 19.87 5.76 -11.16
C ASP A 161 20.10 4.47 -10.34
N GLU A 162 19.27 4.21 -9.33
CA GLU A 162 19.46 3.05 -8.44
C GLU A 162 19.09 1.73 -9.12
N GLU A 163 17.94 1.67 -9.78
CA GLU A 163 17.48 0.47 -10.49
C GLU A 163 18.47 0.07 -11.59
N ARG A 164 19.04 1.06 -12.30
CA ARG A 164 20.09 0.85 -13.31
C ARG A 164 21.38 0.31 -12.73
N ARG A 165 21.79 0.73 -11.53
CA ARG A 165 22.98 0.19 -10.83
C ARG A 165 22.73 -1.25 -10.39
N VAL A 166 21.59 -1.55 -9.78
CA VAL A 166 21.24 -2.91 -9.36
C VAL A 166 21.19 -3.86 -10.56
N SER A 167 20.56 -3.42 -11.66
CA SER A 167 20.46 -4.19 -12.90
C SER A 167 21.84 -4.47 -13.52
N ARG A 168 22.74 -3.49 -13.55
CA ARG A 168 24.09 -3.67 -14.10
C ARG A 168 24.94 -4.63 -13.28
N ARG A 169 24.85 -4.59 -11.95
CA ARG A 169 25.51 -5.56 -11.06
C ARG A 169 24.97 -6.98 -11.25
N LEU A 170 23.64 -7.13 -11.37
CA LEU A 170 23.02 -8.43 -11.65
C LEU A 170 23.46 -9.02 -13.00
N MET A 171 23.57 -8.17 -14.03
CA MET A 171 24.02 -8.58 -15.35
C MET A 171 25.53 -8.82 -15.44
N GLY A 172 26.28 -8.63 -14.35
CA GLY A 172 27.73 -8.85 -14.31
C GLY A 172 28.51 -7.95 -15.27
N VAL A 173 28.02 -6.73 -15.53
CA VAL A 173 28.70 -5.80 -16.44
C VAL A 173 30.07 -5.44 -15.85
N THR A 174 31.13 -5.74 -16.61
CA THR A 174 32.57 -5.76 -16.24
C THR A 174 33.15 -4.50 -15.58
N SER A 175 32.38 -3.44 -15.44
CA SER A 175 32.78 -2.16 -14.82
C SER A 175 32.32 -2.01 -13.36
N GLU A 176 31.40 -2.85 -12.88
CA GLU A 176 30.89 -2.80 -11.51
C GLU A 176 31.43 -3.94 -10.63
N LEU A 177 31.64 -3.64 -9.34
CA LEU A 177 32.12 -4.59 -8.33
C LEU A 177 31.20 -5.82 -8.27
N VAL A 178 31.83 -7.01 -8.19
CA VAL A 178 31.16 -8.30 -8.04
C VAL A 178 30.32 -8.30 -6.75
N LEU A 179 29.16 -8.93 -6.79
CA LEU A 179 28.28 -9.08 -5.63
C LEU A 179 28.93 -10.02 -4.60
N GLU A 180 29.33 -9.47 -3.47
CA GLU A 180 29.83 -10.24 -2.33
C GLU A 180 28.65 -10.77 -1.50
N TRP A 181 28.58 -12.09 -1.33
CA TRP A 181 27.49 -12.77 -0.64
C TRP A 181 27.86 -13.09 0.80
N HIS A 182 26.94 -12.80 1.72
CA HIS A 182 27.11 -13.02 3.15
C HIS A 182 25.96 -13.84 3.73
N PRO A 183 26.18 -14.60 4.81
CA PRO A 183 25.18 -15.51 5.37
C PRO A 183 23.99 -14.80 6.04
N THR A 184 24.14 -13.52 6.40
CA THR A 184 23.08 -12.73 7.03
C THR A 184 23.03 -11.33 6.47
N LEU A 185 21.84 -10.71 6.50
CA LEU A 185 21.64 -9.32 6.08
C LEU A 185 22.54 -8.37 6.87
N GLY A 186 22.63 -8.53 8.19
CA GLY A 186 23.49 -7.69 9.03
C GLY A 186 24.97 -7.78 8.64
N ALA A 187 25.47 -8.99 8.41
CA ALA A 187 26.86 -9.18 7.97
C ALA A 187 27.14 -8.53 6.60
N ALA A 188 26.17 -8.58 5.67
CA ALA A 188 26.29 -7.90 4.39
C ALA A 188 26.35 -6.37 4.54
N LEU A 189 25.48 -5.80 5.36
CA LEU A 189 25.46 -4.36 5.63
C LEU A 189 26.74 -3.90 6.33
N ASP A 190 27.20 -4.64 7.34
CA ASP A 190 28.42 -4.29 8.08
C ASP A 190 29.69 -4.50 7.25
N ALA A 191 29.70 -5.46 6.33
CA ALA A 191 30.78 -5.60 5.35
C ALA A 191 30.81 -4.41 4.38
N HIS A 192 29.64 -4.01 3.87
CA HIS A 192 29.51 -2.86 2.99
C HIS A 192 29.94 -1.55 3.66
N ASP A 193 29.50 -1.31 4.89
CA ASP A 193 29.85 -0.11 5.65
C ASP A 193 31.34 -0.04 6.01
N ARG A 194 32.05 -1.19 6.09
CA ARG A 194 33.51 -1.23 6.28
C ARG A 194 34.30 -0.99 4.99
N ALA A 195 33.67 -1.19 3.84
CA ALA A 195 34.33 -1.10 2.53
C ALA A 195 34.22 0.30 1.89
N ILE A 196 33.36 1.18 2.44
CA ILE A 196 33.17 2.58 2.04
C ILE A 196 33.97 3.50 2.97
#